data_AF-A0A848B824-F1
#
_entry.id   AF-A0A848B824-F1
#
_cell.length_a   1.000
_cell.length_b   1.000
_cell.length_c   1.000
_cell.angle_alpha   90.00
_cell.angle_beta   90.00
_cell.angle_gamma   90.00
#
_symmetry.space_group_name_H-M   'P 1'
#
loop_
_entity.id
_entity.type
_entity.pdbx_description
1 polymer ?
#
loop_
_entity_poly.entity_id
_entity_poly.type
_entity_poly.pdbx_seq_one_letter_code
_entity_poly.pdbx_strand_id
1 'polypeptide(L)'
;MVAVDNSYYRFTLQQLTALKNEVAKGLPILLMLHIPLHTDSLYQEMLTKHHQECAYLIGTPAKLQLSYPAIRREQQKTTPATEEFIRYVRQEKQIRAILTGHLHFDYNYIGAFSPTATQYVAGANFHSSAIEFELI
;
A
#
# COMPACT_ATOMS: atom_id res chain seq x y z
N MET A 1 1.49 15.93 4.91
CA MET A 1 0.76 14.84 4.23
C MET A 1 1.20 14.81 2.78
N VAL A 2 1.46 13.63 2.23
CA VAL A 2 1.91 13.44 0.84
C VAL A 2 1.01 12.41 0.18
N ALA A 3 0.39 12.75 -0.94
CA ALA A 3 -0.45 11.84 -1.70
C ALA A 3 0.24 11.41 -2.98
N VAL A 4 0.19 10.12 -3.30
CA VAL A 4 0.75 9.56 -4.54
C VAL A 4 -0.31 8.68 -5.19
N ASP A 5 -0.72 9.03 -6.42
CA ASP A 5 -1.62 8.19 -7.18
C ASP A 5 -0.95 6.86 -7.54
N ASN A 6 -1.64 5.76 -7.23
CA ASN A 6 -1.21 4.41 -7.51
C ASN A 6 -2.34 3.55 -8.07
N SER A 7 -3.37 4.17 -8.66
CA SER A 7 -4.56 3.50 -9.20
C SER A 7 -4.25 2.48 -10.30
N TYR A 8 -3.07 2.57 -10.91
CA TYR A 8 -2.57 1.64 -11.94
C TYR A 8 -1.63 0.54 -11.40
N TYR A 9 -1.64 0.26 -10.09
CA TYR A 9 -0.77 -0.76 -9.46
C TYR A 9 0.75 -0.53 -9.62
N ARG A 10 1.16 0.70 -9.94
CA ARG A 10 2.57 1.03 -10.20
C ARG A 10 2.93 2.42 -9.71
N PHE A 11 4.21 2.59 -9.43
CA PHE A 11 4.82 3.89 -9.19
C PHE A 11 5.81 4.22 -10.31
N THR A 12 6.00 5.50 -10.56
CA THR A 12 7.02 6.02 -11.48
C THR A 12 8.22 6.55 -10.71
N LEU A 13 9.37 6.64 -11.38
CA LEU A 13 10.56 7.29 -10.80
C LEU A 13 10.32 8.77 -10.50
N GLN A 14 9.46 9.44 -11.27
CA GLN A 14 9.08 10.83 -11.00
C GLN A 14 8.34 10.95 -9.66
N GLN A 15 7.41 10.05 -9.38
CA GLN A 15 6.72 9.99 -8.08
C GLN A 15 7.68 9.69 -6.93
N LEU A 16 8.66 8.80 -7.14
CA LEU A 16 9.70 8.54 -6.15
C LEU A 16 10.56 9.78 -5.88
N THR A 17 10.99 10.49 -6.92
CA THR A 17 11.74 11.75 -6.79
C THR A 17 10.93 12.81 -6.05
N ALA A 18 9.65 12.96 -6.38
CA ALA A 18 8.77 13.89 -5.68
C ALA A 18 8.63 13.53 -4.19
N LEU A 19 8.45 12.25 -3.86
CA LEU A 19 8.41 11.80 -2.46
C LEU A 19 9.74 12.08 -1.73
N LYS A 20 10.88 11.81 -2.35
CA LYS A 20 12.21 12.11 -1.79
C LYS A 20 12.38 13.61 -1.50
N ASN A 21 11.84 14.48 -2.35
CA ASN A 21 11.85 15.93 -2.13
C ASN A 21 10.98 16.34 -0.94
N GLU A 22 9.84 15.69 -0.72
CA GLU A 22 9.01 15.91 0.47
C GLU A 22 9.71 15.43 1.75
N VAL A 23 10.35 14.27 1.69
CA VAL A 23 11.15 13.71 2.80
C VAL A 23 12.33 14.63 3.16
N ALA A 24 12.95 15.28 2.17
CA ALA A 24 14.06 16.20 2.40
C ALA A 24 13.67 17.44 3.24
N LYS A 25 12.37 17.73 3.41
CA LYS A 25 11.88 18.82 4.26
C LYS A 25 12.02 18.52 5.76
N GLY A 26 12.36 17.29 6.15
CA GLY A 26 12.64 16.94 7.55
C GLY A 26 11.41 16.76 8.43
N LEU A 27 10.21 16.73 7.84
CA LEU A 27 8.94 16.62 8.56
C LEU A 27 8.40 15.18 8.54
N PRO A 28 7.71 14.72 9.60
CA PRO A 28 6.95 13.48 9.56
C PRO A 28 5.94 13.45 8.41
N ILE A 29 5.88 12.33 7.70
CA ILE A 29 5.02 12.13 6.55
C ILE A 29 3.96 11.08 6.87
N LEU A 30 2.71 11.52 6.65
CA LEU A 30 1.60 10.64 6.36
C LEU A 30 1.52 10.47 4.84
N LEU A 31 1.71 9.23 4.38
CA LEU A 31 1.64 8.87 2.96
C LEU A 31 0.22 8.39 2.63
N MET A 32 -0.42 8.99 1.64
CA MET A 32 -1.73 8.57 1.15
C MET A 32 -1.61 7.89 -0.20
N LEU A 33 -2.20 6.70 -0.30
CA LEU A 33 -2.28 5.88 -1.49
C LEU A 33 -3.72 5.40 -1.67
N HIS A 34 -4.12 5.05 -2.89
CA HIS A 34 -5.40 4.38 -3.10
C HIS A 34 -5.29 2.89 -2.76
N ILE A 35 -4.35 2.19 -3.42
CA ILE A 35 -4.14 0.74 -3.30
C ILE A 35 -3.10 0.44 -2.21
N PRO A 36 -3.35 -0.51 -1.29
CA PRO A 36 -2.40 -0.85 -0.24
C PRO A 36 -1.12 -1.51 -0.77
N LEU A 37 -0.05 -1.31 -0.03
CA LEU A 37 1.23 -1.96 -0.28
C LEU A 37 1.24 -3.37 0.32
N HIS A 38 1.94 -4.26 -0.35
CA HIS A 38 2.10 -5.64 0.09
C HIS A 38 2.77 -5.73 1.46
N THR A 39 2.12 -6.44 2.39
CA THR A 39 2.74 -7.07 3.55
C THR A 39 2.34 -8.54 3.54
N ASP A 40 3.17 -9.43 4.12
CA ASP A 40 2.84 -10.85 4.17
C ASP A 40 1.50 -11.08 4.88
N SER A 41 1.23 -10.34 5.97
CA SER A 41 -0.01 -10.43 6.73
C SER A 41 -1.24 -10.03 5.91
N LEU A 42 -1.18 -8.91 5.17
CA LEU A 42 -2.31 -8.44 4.38
C LEU A 42 -2.51 -9.30 3.11
N TYR A 43 -1.42 -9.80 2.54
CA TYR A 43 -1.49 -10.78 1.45
C TYR A 43 -2.22 -12.06 1.89
N GLN A 44 -1.86 -12.60 3.07
CA GLN A 44 -2.54 -13.78 3.61
C GLN A 44 -3.99 -13.49 3.96
N GLU A 45 -4.30 -12.31 4.51
CA GLU A 45 -5.69 -11.89 4.78
C GLU A 45 -6.54 -11.96 3.50
N MET A 46 -6.02 -11.45 2.38
CA MET A 46 -6.73 -11.44 1.11
C MET A 46 -6.99 -12.83 0.54
N LEU A 47 -6.00 -13.72 0.57
CA LEU A 47 -6.12 -15.03 -0.08
C LEU A 47 -6.75 -16.09 0.82
N THR A 48 -6.49 -16.05 2.12
CA THR A 48 -6.92 -17.13 3.03
C THR A 48 -8.24 -16.83 3.71
N LYS A 49 -8.46 -15.59 4.17
CA LYS A 49 -9.69 -15.19 4.87
C LYS A 49 -10.77 -14.74 3.89
N HIS A 50 -10.38 -13.90 2.92
CA HIS A 50 -11.31 -13.34 1.93
C HIS A 50 -11.41 -14.14 0.63
N HIS A 51 -10.64 -15.23 0.50
CA HIS A 51 -10.65 -16.16 -0.64
C HIS A 51 -10.60 -15.46 -2.02
N GLN A 52 -9.86 -14.36 -2.11
CA GLN A 52 -9.76 -13.58 -3.33
C GLN A 52 -8.90 -14.26 -4.40
N GLU A 53 -9.19 -14.00 -5.68
CA GLU A 53 -8.42 -14.54 -6.81
C GLU A 53 -6.98 -13.98 -6.89
N CYS A 54 -6.73 -12.84 -6.24
CA CYS A 54 -5.43 -12.20 -6.11
C CYS A 54 -5.44 -11.26 -4.90
N ALA A 55 -4.27 -10.79 -4.47
CA ALA A 55 -4.19 -9.97 -3.27
C ALA A 55 -4.67 -8.51 -3.46
N TYR A 56 -4.73 -8.00 -4.69
CA TYR A 56 -5.05 -6.60 -4.96
C TYR A 56 -4.12 -5.60 -4.24
N LEU A 57 -2.84 -5.97 -4.05
CA LEU A 57 -1.81 -5.16 -3.36
C LEU A 57 -0.68 -4.78 -4.32
N ILE A 58 -0.09 -3.59 -4.14
CA ILE A 58 1.09 -3.18 -4.89
C ILE A 58 2.37 -3.78 -4.29
N GLY A 59 3.28 -4.25 -5.14
CA GLY A 59 4.59 -4.74 -4.72
C GLY A 59 4.60 -6.17 -4.20
N THR A 60 3.58 -6.95 -4.53
CA THR A 60 3.58 -8.38 -4.22
C THR A 60 4.75 -9.06 -4.95
N PRO A 61 5.60 -9.84 -4.26
CA PRO A 61 6.70 -10.56 -4.90
C PRO A 61 6.22 -11.44 -6.06
N ALA A 62 6.95 -11.45 -7.18
CA ALA A 62 6.55 -12.16 -8.40
C ALA A 62 6.23 -13.65 -8.18
N LYS A 63 6.97 -14.31 -7.27
CA LYS A 63 6.73 -15.71 -6.87
C LYS A 63 5.34 -15.95 -6.28
N LEU A 64 4.80 -14.97 -5.56
CA LEU A 64 3.48 -15.03 -4.94
C LEU A 64 2.36 -14.71 -5.93
N GLN A 65 2.68 -14.02 -7.03
CA GLN A 65 1.71 -13.72 -8.10
C GLN A 65 1.51 -14.89 -9.07
N LEU A 66 2.26 -15.99 -8.94
CA LEU A 66 2.19 -17.13 -9.87
C LEU A 66 0.82 -17.83 -9.84
N SER A 67 0.12 -17.76 -8.71
CA SER A 67 -1.23 -18.32 -8.54
C SER A 67 -2.35 -17.41 -9.07
N TYR A 68 -2.03 -16.16 -9.45
CA TYR A 68 -3.05 -15.22 -9.89
C TYR A 68 -3.54 -15.57 -11.30
N PRO A 69 -4.81 -15.25 -11.63
CA PRO A 69 -5.29 -15.24 -13.01
C PRO A 69 -4.37 -14.37 -13.89
N ALA A 70 -4.13 -14.79 -15.13
CA ALA A 70 -3.15 -14.14 -16.03
C ALA A 70 -3.36 -12.62 -16.16
N ILE A 71 -4.63 -12.19 -16.27
CA ILE A 71 -4.98 -10.76 -16.36
C ILE A 71 -4.64 -10.00 -15.08
N ARG A 72 -4.86 -10.60 -13.90
CA ARG A 72 -4.53 -10.00 -12.60
C ARG A 72 -3.04 -9.96 -12.36
N ARG A 73 -2.33 -11.01 -12.79
CA ARG A 73 -0.87 -11.07 -12.74
C ARG A 73 -0.24 -9.96 -13.58
N GLU A 74 -0.73 -9.72 -14.79
CA GLU A 74 -0.21 -8.63 -15.63
C GLU A 74 -0.59 -7.26 -15.04
N GLN A 75 -1.84 -7.09 -14.58
CA GLN A 75 -2.30 -5.85 -13.94
C GLN A 75 -1.48 -5.47 -12.70
N GLN A 76 -1.12 -6.43 -11.86
CA GLN A 76 -0.44 -6.21 -10.57
C GLN A 76 1.06 -6.49 -10.64
N LYS A 77 1.61 -6.61 -11.85
CA LYS A 77 3.01 -6.91 -12.07
C LYS A 77 3.89 -5.80 -11.51
N THR A 78 4.73 -6.16 -10.54
CA THR A 78 5.66 -5.22 -9.93
C THR A 78 6.72 -4.80 -10.96
N THR A 79 6.80 -3.49 -11.22
CA THR A 79 7.84 -2.90 -12.08
C THR A 79 9.09 -2.56 -11.26
N PRO A 80 10.27 -2.40 -11.88
CA PRO A 80 11.47 -1.96 -11.17
C PRO A 80 11.30 -0.62 -10.43
N ALA A 81 10.57 0.34 -11.02
CA ALA A 81 10.29 1.62 -10.38
C ALA A 81 9.37 1.46 -9.15
N THR A 82 8.36 0.58 -9.24
CA THR A 82 7.50 0.21 -8.11
C THR A 82 8.30 -0.43 -6.99
N GLU A 83 9.22 -1.34 -7.32
CA GLU A 83 10.08 -2.01 -6.35
C GLU A 83 11.01 -1.01 -5.64
N GLU A 84 11.63 -0.09 -6.38
CA GLU A 84 12.46 0.97 -5.80
C GLU A 84 11.65 1.88 -4.86
N PHE A 85 10.44 2.27 -5.27
CA PHE A 85 9.55 3.09 -4.45
C PHE A 85 9.22 2.40 -3.13
N ILE A 86 8.79 1.13 -3.18
CA ILE A 86 8.43 0.37 -1.97
C ILE A 86 9.63 0.15 -1.07
N ARG A 87 10.79 -0.19 -1.65
CA ARG A 87 12.04 -0.34 -0.89
C ARG A 87 12.40 0.95 -0.15
N TYR A 88 12.28 2.10 -0.83
CA TYR A 88 12.52 3.40 -0.22
C TYR A 88 11.54 3.68 0.93
N VAL A 89 10.24 3.50 0.71
CA VAL A 89 9.21 3.72 1.75
C VAL A 89 9.42 2.80 2.96
N ARG A 90 9.86 1.55 2.76
CA ARG A 90 10.18 0.62 3.86
C ARG A 90 11.35 1.08 4.74
N GLN A 91 12.28 1.85 4.18
CA GLN A 91 13.51 2.28 4.84
C GLN A 91 13.42 3.70 5.42
N GLU A 92 12.51 4.53 4.91
CA GLU A 92 12.40 5.94 5.30
C GLU A 92 11.70 6.11 6.67
N LYS A 93 12.42 6.67 7.63
CA LYS A 93 11.96 6.82 9.02
C LYS A 93 10.94 7.95 9.19
N GLN A 94 10.97 8.94 8.29
CA GLN A 94 10.03 10.05 8.33
C GLN A 94 8.62 9.63 7.91
N ILE A 95 8.45 8.52 7.19
CA ILE A 95 7.13 7.97 6.88
C ILE A 95 6.63 7.22 8.12
N ARG A 96 5.59 7.76 8.75
CA ARG A 96 5.04 7.26 10.02
C ARG A 96 3.75 6.47 9.86
N ALA A 97 2.97 6.81 8.83
CA ALA A 97 1.72 6.15 8.52
C ALA A 97 1.47 6.12 7.01
N ILE A 98 0.82 5.05 6.54
CA ILE A 98 0.37 4.88 5.16
C ILE A 98 -1.15 4.68 5.20
N LEU A 99 -1.91 5.64 4.67
CA LEU A 99 -3.37 5.55 4.58
C LEU A 99 -3.77 5.07 3.19
N THR A 100 -4.61 4.03 3.15
CA THR A 100 -4.99 3.30 1.94
C THR A 100 -6.46 2.87 1.98
N GLY A 101 -6.99 2.41 0.85
CA GLY A 101 -8.35 1.85 0.74
C GLY A 101 -8.38 0.64 -0.17
N HIS A 102 -9.22 0.67 -1.20
CA HIS A 102 -9.27 -0.30 -2.32
C HIS A 102 -9.78 -1.72 -2.00
N LEU A 103 -9.52 -2.27 -0.82
CA LEU A 103 -9.85 -3.69 -0.53
C LEU A 103 -11.31 -3.94 -0.15
N HIS A 104 -12.08 -2.88 0.11
CA HIS A 104 -13.52 -2.95 0.41
C HIS A 104 -13.88 -3.89 1.56
N PHE A 105 -13.01 -4.02 2.56
CA PHE A 105 -13.31 -4.73 3.80
C PHE A 105 -14.48 -4.08 4.53
N ASP A 106 -15.26 -4.85 5.27
CA ASP A 106 -16.29 -4.36 6.19
C ASP A 106 -15.72 -3.81 7.51
N TYR A 107 -14.40 -3.95 7.71
CA TYR A 107 -13.63 -3.40 8.83
C TYR A 107 -12.37 -2.67 8.36
N ASN A 108 -11.73 -1.94 9.26
CA ASN A 108 -10.43 -1.31 9.01
C ASN A 108 -9.31 -2.29 9.29
N TYR A 109 -8.37 -2.43 8.36
CA TYR A 109 -7.16 -3.22 8.57
C TYR A 109 -6.02 -2.33 9.05
N ILE A 110 -5.31 -2.75 10.08
CA ILE A 110 -4.13 -2.05 10.62
C ILE A 110 -3.00 -3.07 10.72
N GLY A 111 -1.86 -2.76 10.12
CA GLY A 111 -0.70 -3.64 10.15
C GLY A 111 0.61 -2.88 10.02
N ALA A 112 1.67 -3.40 10.64
CA ALA A 112 3.01 -2.85 10.47
C ALA A 112 3.46 -2.99 9.01
N PHE A 113 3.90 -1.88 8.41
CA PHE A 113 4.51 -1.89 7.07
C PHE A 113 6.03 -1.92 7.16
N SER A 114 6.61 -1.14 8.08
CA SER A 114 8.04 -1.12 8.40
C SER A 114 8.22 -0.94 9.92
N PRO A 115 9.45 -0.97 10.45
CA PRO A 115 9.69 -0.67 11.87
C PRO A 115 9.20 0.71 12.31
N THR A 116 9.01 1.65 11.37
CA THR A 116 8.61 3.04 11.66
C THR A 116 7.25 3.42 11.08
N ALA A 117 6.66 2.61 10.20
CA ALA A 117 5.42 2.93 9.51
C ALA A 117 4.34 1.87 9.71
N THR A 118 3.14 2.33 10.06
CA THR A 118 1.90 1.51 10.07
C THR A 118 1.09 1.76 8.80
N GLN A 119 0.58 0.71 8.16
CA GLN A 119 -0.37 0.80 7.08
C GLN A 119 -1.80 0.61 7.62
N TYR A 120 -2.66 1.56 7.26
CA TYR A 120 -4.08 1.57 7.55
C TYR A 120 -4.83 1.38 6.23
N VAL A 121 -5.69 0.37 6.17
CA VAL A 121 -6.63 0.18 5.06
C VAL A 121 -8.02 0.49 5.58
N ALA A 122 -8.61 1.56 5.07
CA ALA A 122 -9.97 1.93 5.41
C ALA A 122 -10.96 0.89 4.87
N GLY A 123 -11.96 0.57 5.68
CA GLY A 123 -13.10 -0.25 5.26
C GLY A 123 -13.95 0.44 4.21
N ALA A 124 -14.93 -0.28 3.67
CA ALA A 124 -15.76 0.17 2.58
C ALA A 124 -16.79 1.22 3.04
N ASN A 125 -16.73 2.39 2.40
CA ASN A 125 -17.52 3.56 2.81
C ASN A 125 -19.04 3.43 2.53
N PHE A 126 -19.48 2.42 1.77
CA PHE A 126 -20.90 2.22 1.45
C PHE A 126 -21.76 1.75 2.63
N HIS A 127 -21.16 1.46 3.79
CA HIS A 127 -21.86 1.21 5.05
C HIS A 127 -21.86 2.40 6.03
N SER A 128 -21.53 3.61 5.57
CA SER A 128 -21.29 4.79 6.44
C SER A 128 -20.15 4.57 7.45
N SER A 129 -19.25 3.64 7.15
CA SER A 129 -18.07 3.35 7.96
C SER A 129 -17.05 4.48 7.80
N ALA A 130 -17.08 5.45 8.70
CA ALA A 130 -15.99 6.42 8.88
C ALA A 130 -15.09 5.95 10.03
N ILE A 131 -13.78 6.15 9.87
CA ILE A 131 -12.81 5.94 10.95
C ILE A 131 -11.94 7.17 11.10
N GLU A 132 -11.78 7.58 12.35
CA GLU A 132 -10.79 8.56 12.77
C GLU A 132 -9.53 7.81 13.20
N PHE A 133 -8.38 8.22 12.68
CA PHE A 133 -7.09 7.74 13.14
C PHE A 133 -6.39 8.88 13.89
N GLU A 134 -6.15 8.66 15.18
CA GLU A 134 -5.25 9.52 15.95
C GLU A 134 -3.82 8.98 15.81
N LEU A 135 -2.93 9.82 15.28
CA LEU A 135 -1.51 9.50 15.13
C LEU A 135 -0.74 10.32 16.15
N ILE A 136 -0.24 9.64 17.19
CA ILE A 136 0.50 10.22 18.30
C ILE A 136 2.00 10.22 18.00
#